data_AF-A0AB36NW73-F1
#
_entry.id   AF-A0AB36NW73-F1
#
_cell.length_a   1.000
_cell.length_b   1.000
_cell.length_c   1.000
_cell.angle_alpha   90.00
_cell.angle_beta   90.00
_cell.angle_gamma   90.00
#
_symmetry.space_group_name_H-M   'P 1'
#
loop_
_entity.id
_entity.type
_entity.pdbx_description
1 polymer ?
#
loop_
_entity_poly.entity_id
_entity_poly.type
_entity_poly.pdbx_seq_one_letter_code
_entity_poly.pdbx_strand_id
1 'polypeptide(L)'
;MEYLKNTLFFYSSFSGKSGRIEYGIYCIVNILMYYFALDLYHDVNLDNEKILNLFYVCLIILIIFVPTQAATTRRLRDLDANPTFIIFNFIPILNLAFIFFLLIAKRNIKLQTN
;
A
#
# COMPACT_ATOMS: atom_id res chain seq x y z
N MET A 1 -3.54 -19.06 -4.91
CA MET A 1 -2.11 -18.82 -5.21
C MET A 1 -1.87 -17.82 -6.34
N GLU A 2 -2.79 -17.67 -7.29
CA GLU A 2 -2.67 -16.72 -8.42
C GLU A 2 -2.55 -15.25 -7.96
N TYR A 3 -3.33 -14.84 -6.97
CA TYR A 3 -3.29 -13.48 -6.39
C TYR A 3 -1.92 -13.10 -5.80
N LEU A 4 -1.21 -14.03 -5.14
CA LEU A 4 0.12 -13.77 -4.58
C LEU A 4 1.18 -13.60 -5.66
N LYS A 5 1.16 -14.44 -6.70
CA LYS A 5 2.04 -14.30 -7.86
C LYS A 5 1.82 -12.96 -8.57
N ASN A 6 0.56 -12.59 -8.84
CA ASN A 6 0.24 -11.30 -9.46
C ASN A 6 0.65 -10.12 -8.58
N THR A 7 0.53 -10.23 -7.26
CA THR A 7 0.92 -9.18 -6.31
C THR A 7 2.42 -8.91 -6.34
N LEU A 8 3.26 -9.95 -6.45
CA LEU A 8 4.71 -9.82 -6.59
C LEU A 8 5.13 -9.40 -8.00
N PHE A 9 4.48 -9.91 -9.06
CA PHE A 9 4.83 -9.58 -10.45
C PHE A 9 4.40 -8.16 -10.84
N PHE A 10 3.24 -7.70 -10.34
CA PHE A 10 2.73 -6.36 -10.56
C PHE A 10 3.02 -5.41 -9.38
N TYR A 11 3.98 -5.74 -8.53
CA TYR A 11 4.30 -4.97 -7.32
C TYR A 11 4.49 -3.47 -7.62
N SER A 12 5.12 -3.14 -8.74
CA SER A 12 5.34 -1.75 -9.22
C SER A 12 4.46 -1.32 -10.40
N SER A 13 3.52 -2.16 -10.87
CA SER A 13 2.69 -1.77 -12.00
C SER A 13 1.57 -0.85 -11.56
N PHE A 14 1.50 0.33 -12.18
CA PHE A 14 0.37 1.26 -12.04
C PHE A 14 -0.79 0.91 -12.97
N SER A 15 -0.61 -0.07 -13.87
CA SER A 15 -1.63 -0.51 -14.81
C SER A 15 -2.45 -1.67 -14.26
N GLY A 16 -3.75 -1.68 -14.55
CA GLY A 16 -4.69 -2.71 -14.09
C GLY A 16 -5.75 -2.19 -13.10
N LYS A 17 -6.64 -3.10 -12.69
CA LYS A 17 -7.67 -2.91 -11.66
C LYS A 17 -7.36 -3.87 -10.52
N SER A 18 -7.42 -3.39 -9.29
CA SER A 18 -7.23 -4.24 -8.11
C SER A 18 -8.54 -4.41 -7.36
N GLY A 19 -8.96 -5.67 -7.25
CA GLY A 19 -10.16 -6.03 -6.51
C GLY A 19 -9.99 -5.80 -5.01
N ARG A 20 -11.10 -5.84 -4.26
CA ARG A 20 -11.10 -5.61 -2.80
C ARG A 20 -10.17 -6.58 -2.05
N ILE A 21 -10.14 -7.85 -2.46
CA ILE A 21 -9.32 -8.89 -1.80
C ILE A 21 -7.83 -8.65 -2.03
N GLU A 22 -7.44 -8.31 -3.26
CA GLU A 22 -6.05 -8.00 -3.59
C GLU A 22 -5.57 -6.78 -2.82
N TYR A 23 -6.35 -5.69 -2.80
CA TYR A 23 -6.03 -4.50 -2.02
C TYR A 23 -5.93 -4.80 -0.51
N GLY A 24 -6.80 -5.68 0.01
CA GLY A 24 -6.71 -6.17 1.39
C GLY A 24 -5.41 -6.92 1.67
N ILE A 25 -4.96 -7.78 0.76
CA ILE A 25 -3.66 -8.47 0.88
C ILE A 25 -2.51 -7.45 0.89
N TYR A 26 -2.54 -6.43 0.02
CA TYR A 26 -1.55 -5.33 0.04
C TYR A 26 -1.53 -4.60 1.38
N CYS A 27 -2.69 -4.35 2.00
CA CYS A 27 -2.78 -3.69 3.30
C CYS A 27 -2.16 -4.56 4.41
N ILE A 28 -2.47 -5.86 4.45
CA ILE A 28 -1.92 -6.78 5.44
C ILE A 28 -0.38 -6.88 5.30
N VAL A 29 0.12 -7.02 4.07
CA VAL A 29 1.58 -7.06 3.82
C VAL A 29 2.24 -5.75 4.24
N ASN A 30 1.62 -4.60 3.94
CA ASN A 30 2.12 -3.30 4.40
C ASN A 30 2.22 -3.23 5.93
N ILE A 31 1.17 -3.63 6.64
CA ILE A 31 1.14 -3.63 8.12
C ILE A 31 2.25 -4.52 8.68
N LEU A 32 2.43 -5.72 8.11
CA LEU A 32 3.48 -6.64 8.54
C LEU A 32 4.87 -6.03 8.34
N MET A 33 5.10 -5.40 7.18
CA MET A 33 6.37 -4.76 6.87
C MET A 33 6.65 -3.52 7.74
N TYR A 34 5.62 -2.73 8.07
CA TYR A 34 5.73 -1.64 9.04
C TYR A 34 6.07 -2.14 10.44
N TYR A 35 5.51 -3.28 10.86
CA TYR A 35 5.86 -3.90 12.13
C TYR A 35 7.34 -4.29 12.18
N PHE A 36 7.86 -4.93 11.13
CA PHE A 36 9.29 -5.22 11.01
C PHE A 36 10.17 -3.96 11.00
N ALA A 37 9.73 -2.89 10.33
CA ALA A 37 10.45 -1.63 10.32
C ALA A 37 10.50 -0.97 11.72
N LEU A 38 9.42 -1.06 12.49
CA LEU A 38 9.36 -0.55 13.87
C LEU A 38 10.25 -1.36 14.82
N ASP A 39 10.26 -2.69 14.67
CA ASP A 39 11.12 -3.58 15.45
C ASP A 39 12.60 -3.27 15.22
N LEU A 40 13.02 -3.14 13.96
CA LEU A 40 14.38 -2.72 13.61
C LEU A 40 14.71 -1.32 14.12
N TYR A 41 13.74 -0.39 14.08
CA TYR A 41 13.93 0.98 14.54
C TYR A 41 14.08 1.08 16.06
N HIS A 42 13.35 0.27 16.83
CA HIS A 42 13.44 0.25 18.29
C HIS A 42 14.86 -0.05 18.79
N ASP A 43 15.61 -0.86 18.04
CA ASP A 43 16.99 -1.22 18.34
C ASP A 43 18.03 -0.20 17.82
N VAL A 44 17.63 0.85 17.11
CA VAL A 44 18.56 1.84 16.55
C VAL A 44 19.15 2.69 17.69
N ASN A 45 20.48 2.69 17.76
CA ASN A 45 21.23 3.63 18.59
C ASN A 45 22.26 4.36 17.71
N LEU A 46 22.24 5.69 17.75
CA LEU A 46 23.06 6.57 16.92
C LEU A 46 24.55 6.53 17.31
N ASP A 47 24.85 6.15 18.54
CA ASP A 47 26.21 6.15 19.09
C ASP A 47 26.95 4.81 18.89
N ASN A 48 26.37 3.86 18.13
CA ASN A 48 26.88 2.49 18.07
C ASN A 48 26.82 1.86 16.66
N GLU A 49 27.41 0.67 16.54
CA GLU A 49 27.43 -0.21 15.35
C GLU A 49 26.02 -0.43 14.71
N LYS A 50 24.96 -0.22 15.49
CA LYS A 50 23.55 -0.38 15.09
C LYS A 50 23.02 0.73 14.17
N ILE A 51 23.84 1.70 13.77
CA ILE A 51 23.46 2.70 12.76
C ILE A 51 23.10 2.05 11.41
N LEU A 52 23.62 0.85 11.14
CA LEU A 52 23.25 0.05 9.97
C LEU A 52 21.75 -0.32 9.96
N ASN A 53 21.12 -0.48 11.13
CA ASN A 53 19.68 -0.75 11.25
C ASN A 53 18.85 0.41 10.72
N LEU A 54 19.30 1.66 10.92
CA LEU A 54 18.63 2.84 10.36
C LEU A 54 18.63 2.80 8.82
N PHE A 55 19.75 2.40 8.22
CA PHE A 55 19.86 2.23 6.77
C PHE A 55 18.87 1.16 6.24
N TYR A 56 18.76 0.02 6.93
CA TYR A 56 17.79 -1.02 6.57
C TYR A 56 16.34 -0.56 6.72
N VAL A 57 16.00 0.18 7.79
CA VAL A 57 14.66 0.77 7.97
C VAL A 57 14.31 1.70 6.80
N CYS A 58 15.23 2.59 6.41
CA CYS A 58 15.03 3.47 5.26
C CYS A 58 14.82 2.70 3.95
N LEU A 59 15.60 1.65 3.71
CA LEU A 59 15.44 0.78 2.53
C LEU A 59 14.08 0.08 2.51
N ILE A 60 13.65 -0.46 3.65
CA ILE A 60 12.36 -1.12 3.80
C ILE A 60 11.23 -0.14 3.47
N ILE A 61 11.26 1.08 4.03
CA ILE A 61 10.27 2.12 3.75
C ILE A 61 10.23 2.46 2.26
N LEU A 62 11.39 2.60 1.60
CA LEU A 62 11.48 2.91 0.17
C LEU A 62 10.84 1.82 -0.70
N ILE A 63 11.13 0.55 -0.40
CA ILE A 63 10.62 -0.61 -1.14
C ILE A 63 9.10 -0.73 -0.98
N ILE A 64 8.56 -0.40 0.20
CA ILE A 64 7.12 -0.43 0.48
C ILE A 64 6.40 0.80 -0.08
N PHE A 65 7.08 1.94 -0.22
CA PHE A 65 6.44 3.18 -0.65
C PHE A 65 5.82 3.05 -2.04
N VAL A 66 6.59 2.58 -3.03
CA VAL A 66 6.17 2.41 -4.42
C VAL A 66 4.93 1.51 -4.61
N PRO A 67 4.90 0.27 -4.08
CA PRO A 67 3.76 -0.63 -4.24
C PRO A 67 2.49 -0.11 -3.54
N THR A 68 2.63 0.62 -2.44
CA THR A 68 1.48 1.21 -1.74
C THR A 68 0.82 2.28 -2.60
N GLN A 69 1.60 3.07 -3.33
CA GLN A 69 1.08 4.01 -4.32
C GLN A 69 0.45 3.28 -5.51
N ALA A 70 1.12 2.25 -6.04
CA ALA A 70 0.62 1.48 -7.17
C ALA A 70 -0.71 0.76 -6.85
N ALA A 71 -0.82 0.13 -5.68
CA ALA A 71 -2.03 -0.56 -5.22
C ALA A 71 -3.20 0.41 -5.00
N THR A 72 -2.93 1.57 -4.38
CA THR A 72 -3.94 2.62 -4.17
C THR A 72 -4.47 3.16 -5.51
N THR A 73 -3.58 3.39 -6.49
CA THR A 73 -3.94 3.82 -7.85
C THR A 73 -4.86 2.81 -8.53
N ARG A 74 -4.51 1.52 -8.47
CA ARG A 74 -5.29 0.43 -9.06
C ARG A 74 -6.65 0.26 -8.38
N ARG A 75 -6.73 0.48 -7.07
CA ARG A 75 -7.99 0.43 -6.32
C ARG A 75 -8.92 1.60 -6.68
N LEU A 76 -8.37 2.81 -6.79
CA LEU A 76 -9.12 3.97 -7.27
C LEU A 76 -9.67 3.74 -8.68
N ARG A 77 -8.86 3.16 -9.57
CA ARG A 77 -9.28 2.82 -10.92
C ARG A 77 -10.31 1.69 -10.97
N ASP A 78 -10.29 0.75 -10.03
CA ASP A 78 -11.33 -0.27 -9.89
C ASP A 78 -12.67 0.31 -9.41
N LEU A 79 -12.63 1.40 -8.64
CA LEU A 79 -13.80 2.15 -8.18
C LEU A 79 -14.30 3.18 -9.20
N ASP A 80 -13.73 3.21 -10.41
CA ASP A 80 -13.98 4.24 -11.45
C ASP A 80 -13.78 5.68 -10.93
N ALA A 81 -12.89 5.87 -9.96
CA ALA A 81 -12.53 7.15 -9.38
C ALA A 81 -11.24 7.72 -10.02
N ASN A 82 -11.05 9.04 -9.91
CA ASN A 82 -9.88 9.71 -10.49
C ASN A 82 -8.57 9.26 -9.77
N PRO A 83 -7.53 8.76 -10.47
CA PRO A 83 -6.28 8.36 -9.84
C PRO A 83 -5.57 9.47 -9.05
N THR A 84 -5.86 10.74 -9.33
CA THR A 84 -5.31 11.91 -8.61
C THR A 84 -5.61 11.91 -7.11
N PHE A 85 -6.64 11.18 -6.65
CA PHE A 85 -6.93 11.02 -5.21
C PHE A 85 -5.77 10.34 -4.44
N ILE A 86 -4.75 9.81 -5.12
CA ILE A 86 -3.52 9.32 -4.48
C ILE A 86 -2.76 10.39 -3.68
N ILE A 87 -2.94 11.67 -3.97
CA ILE A 87 -2.30 12.77 -3.23
C ILE A 87 -2.65 12.71 -1.73
N PHE A 88 -3.83 12.19 -1.38
CA PHE A 88 -4.25 12.02 0.02
C PHE A 88 -3.43 10.97 0.78
N ASN A 89 -2.72 10.09 0.08
CA ASN A 89 -1.81 9.11 0.67
C ASN A 89 -0.58 9.76 1.32
N PHE A 90 -0.19 10.97 0.90
CA PHE A 90 0.96 11.70 1.45
C PHE A 90 0.70 12.34 2.83
N ILE A 91 -0.56 12.44 3.26
CA ILE A 91 -0.93 12.98 4.57
C ILE A 91 -1.18 11.79 5.51
N PRO A 92 -0.37 11.54 6.55
CA PRO A 92 -0.41 10.29 7.33
C PRO A 92 -1.78 9.96 7.95
N ILE A 93 -2.44 10.97 8.54
CA ILE A 93 -3.74 10.79 9.19
C ILE A 93 -4.83 10.53 8.15
N LEU A 94 -4.76 11.24 7.03
CA LEU A 94 -5.74 11.10 5.95
C LEU A 94 -5.56 9.79 5.19
N ASN A 95 -4.32 9.33 5.05
CA ASN A 95 -3.95 8.05 4.47
C ASN A 95 -4.67 6.89 5.16
N LEU A 96 -4.64 6.85 6.50
CA LEU A 96 -5.35 5.84 7.29
C LEU A 96 -6.84 5.83 6.97
N ALA A 97 -7.50 6.99 7.07
CA ALA A 97 -8.93 7.12 6.76
C ALA A 97 -9.24 6.71 5.31
N PHE A 98 -8.35 7.05 4.38
CA PHE A 98 -8.49 6.75 2.96
C PHE A 98 -8.34 5.26 2.65
N ILE A 99 -7.39 4.56 3.27
CA ILE A 99 -7.25 3.10 3.15
C ILE A 99 -8.51 2.40 3.68
N PHE A 100 -9.01 2.81 4.85
CA PHE A 100 -10.26 2.26 5.40
C PHE A 100 -11.44 2.50 4.47
N PHE A 101 -11.55 3.71 3.91
CA PHE A 101 -12.58 4.03 2.92
C PHE A 101 -12.47 3.14 1.68
N LEU A 102 -11.26 2.93 1.13
CA LEU A 102 -11.03 2.10 -0.07
C LEU A 102 -11.30 0.59 0.14
N LEU A 103 -11.12 0.11 1.38
CA LEU A 103 -11.47 -1.26 1.79
C LEU A 103 -12.98 -1.48 1.83
N ILE A 104 -13.73 -0.49 2.34
CA ILE A 104 -15.19 -0.55 2.49
C ILE A 104 -15.89 -0.23 1.17
N ALA A 105 -15.34 0.70 0.39
CA ALA A 105 -15.91 1.15 -0.87
C ALA A 105 -16.17 -0.04 -1.80
N LYS A 106 -17.45 -0.27 -2.08
CA LYS A 106 -17.88 -1.27 -3.06
C LYS A 106 -17.89 -0.58 -4.43
N ARG A 107 -17.37 -1.26 -5.46
CA ARG A 107 -17.51 -0.79 -6.83
C ARG A 107 -18.99 -0.52 -7.09
N ASN A 108 -19.31 0.73 -7.44
CA ASN A 108 -20.64 1.06 -7.91
C ASN A 108 -20.81 0.35 -9.25
N ILE A 109 -21.51 -0.77 -9.22
CA ILE A 109 -22.02 -1.37 -10.45
C ILE A 109 -23.07 -0.37 -10.90
N LYS A 110 -22.71 0.54 -11.81
CA LYS A 110 -23.73 1.20 -12.64
C LYS A 110 -24.48 0.06 -13.30
N LEU A 111 -25.63 -0.29 -12.74
CA LEU A 111 -26.63 -1.09 -13.41
C LEU A 111 -26.86 -0.34 -14.72
N GLN A 112 -26.37 -0.90 -15.82
CA GLN A 112 -26.78 -0.48 -17.15
C GLN A 112 -28.25 -0.84 -17.24
N THR A 113 -29.12 0.01 -16.71
CA THR A 113 -30.54 -0.02 -17.00
C THR A 113 -30.69 0.50 -18.42
N ASN A 114 -30.93 -0.46 -19.32
CA ASN A 114 -31.57 -0.39 -20.65
C ASN A 114 -31.35 0.87 -21.49
#